data_AF-A0A7X6D1H4-F1
#
_entry.id   AF-A0A7X6D1H4-F1
#
_cell.length_a   1.000
_cell.length_b   1.000
_cell.length_c   1.000
_cell.angle_alpha   90.00
_cell.angle_beta   90.00
_cell.angle_gamma   90.00
#
_symmetry.space_group_name_H-M   'P 1'
#
loop_
_entity.id
_entity.type
_entity.pdbx_description
1 polymer ?
#
loop_
_entity_poly.entity_id
_entity_poly.type
_entity_poly.pdbx_seq_one_letter_code
_entity_poly.pdbx_strand_id
1 'polypeptide(L)'
;MDGQPTREGGAEPETIRVVRGNPTPEELAAALAVVRARLAAAPAGADGPVAVSAWGAPSLTVPGSTPAPGPDTWRTSHWPI
;
A
#
# COMPACT_ATOMS: atom_id res chain seq x y z
N MET A 1 5.07 -35.20 4.89
CA MET A 1 5.29 -34.73 6.29
C MET A 1 6.08 -33.46 6.13
N ASP A 2 5.37 -32.39 5.75
CA ASP A 2 5.98 -31.17 5.25
C ASP A 2 5.85 -30.11 6.33
N GLY A 3 7.01 -29.73 6.88
CA GLY A 3 7.12 -28.65 7.84
C GLY A 3 6.70 -27.35 7.19
N GLN A 4 5.56 -26.82 7.60
CA GLN A 4 5.19 -25.43 7.35
C GLN A 4 6.27 -24.53 7.99
N PRO A 5 6.88 -23.59 7.26
CA PRO A 5 7.65 -22.54 7.90
C PRO A 5 6.68 -21.72 8.76
N THR A 6 6.89 -21.72 10.06
CA THR A 6 6.24 -20.82 11.01
C THR A 6 6.46 -19.40 10.54
N ARG A 7 5.44 -18.79 9.92
CA ARG A 7 5.39 -17.36 9.73
C ARG A 7 5.23 -16.78 11.13
N GLU A 8 6.35 -16.47 11.77
CA GLU A 8 6.38 -15.86 13.09
C GLU A 8 5.63 -14.54 13.03
N GLY A 9 4.36 -14.60 13.43
CA GLY A 9 3.48 -13.46 13.64
C GLY A 9 3.78 -12.87 15.00
N GLY A 10 4.90 -12.18 15.14
CA GLY A 10 5.12 -11.20 16.20
C GLY A 10 4.87 -9.82 15.61
N ALA A 11 3.97 -9.05 16.22
CA ALA A 11 3.73 -7.66 15.85
C ALA A 11 4.99 -6.82 16.14
N GLU A 12 5.92 -6.79 15.18
CA GLU A 12 6.96 -5.76 15.10
C GLU A 12 6.27 -4.39 15.14
N PRO A 13 6.78 -3.41 15.91
CA PRO A 13 6.14 -2.10 16.03
C PRO A 13 5.89 -1.53 14.65
N GLU A 14 4.69 -0.99 14.45
CA GLU A 14 4.12 -0.43 13.22
C GLU A 14 5.09 0.57 12.54
N THR A 15 6.08 0.04 11.83
CA THR A 15 7.21 0.82 11.31
C THR A 15 6.98 1.10 9.83
N ILE A 16 6.88 2.37 9.47
CA ILE A 16 6.73 2.81 8.08
C ILE A 16 8.10 2.73 7.38
N ARG A 17 8.17 2.01 6.25
CA ARG A 17 9.39 1.82 5.45
C ARG A 17 9.38 2.63 4.17
N VAL A 18 10.47 3.36 3.90
CA VAL A 18 10.74 4.00 2.60
C VAL A 18 11.18 2.93 1.60
N VAL A 19 10.38 2.67 0.58
CA VAL A 19 10.68 1.67 -0.47
C VAL A 19 11.55 2.26 -1.59
N ARG A 20 11.45 3.56 -1.84
CA ARG A 20 12.19 4.29 -2.88
C ARG A 20 12.44 5.73 -2.44
N GLY A 21 13.62 6.27 -2.76
CA GLY A 21 14.07 7.63 -2.40
C GLY A 21 14.91 7.65 -1.12
N ASN A 22 15.49 8.81 -0.80
CA ASN A 22 16.27 9.05 0.41
C ASN A 22 15.82 10.37 1.07
N PRO A 23 14.60 10.42 1.65
CA PRO A 23 14.09 11.63 2.27
C PRO A 23 14.92 12.00 3.51
N THR A 24 15.01 13.29 3.81
CA THR A 24 15.59 13.69 5.09
C THR A 24 14.66 13.26 6.25
N PRO A 25 15.18 13.13 7.47
CA PRO A 25 14.34 12.84 8.64
C PRO A 25 13.20 13.84 8.83
N GLU A 26 13.46 15.11 8.52
CA GLU A 26 12.48 16.19 8.62
C GLU A 26 11.36 16.04 7.59
N GLU A 27 11.69 15.69 6.35
CA GLU A 27 10.71 15.43 5.30
C GLU A 27 9.83 14.22 5.63
N LEU A 28 10.42 13.15 6.15
CA LEU A 28 9.68 11.98 6.62
C LEU A 28 8.74 12.37 7.76
N ALA A 29 9.23 13.12 8.75
CA ALA A 29 8.41 13.60 9.86
C ALA A 29 7.24 14.46 9.38
N ALA A 30 7.48 15.37 8.42
CA ALA A 30 6.44 16.20 7.83
C ALA A 30 5.39 15.36 7.08
N ALA A 31 5.80 14.38 6.28
CA ALA A 31 4.89 13.48 5.58
C ALA A 31 4.01 12.70 6.56
N LEU A 32 4.61 12.16 7.63
CA LEU A 32 3.87 11.45 8.68
C LEU A 32 2.89 12.35 9.43
N ALA A 33 3.26 13.60 9.71
CA ALA A 33 2.37 14.58 10.33
C ALA A 33 1.13 14.85 9.47
N VAL A 34 1.29 15.01 8.15
CA VAL A 34 0.18 15.20 7.22
C VAL A 34 -0.75 13.98 7.17
N VAL A 35 -0.18 12.77 7.10
CA VAL A 35 -0.99 11.52 7.09
C VAL A 35 -1.82 11.43 8.37
N ARG A 36 -1.19 11.62 9.55
CA ARG A 36 -1.89 11.57 10.84
C ARG A 36 -2.97 12.64 10.96
N ALA A 37 -2.70 13.87 10.51
CA ALA A 37 -3.69 14.94 10.51
C ALA A 37 -4.91 14.60 9.64
N ARG A 38 -4.70 13.97 8.48
CA ARG A 38 -5.82 13.51 7.63
C ARG A 38 -6.62 12.38 8.28
N LEU A 39 -5.95 11.43 8.91
CA LEU A 39 -6.62 10.36 9.65
C LEU A 39 -7.46 10.91 10.81
N ALA A 40 -6.94 11.89 11.54
CA ALA A 40 -7.67 12.54 12.63
C ALA A 40 -8.87 13.37 12.14
N ALA A 41 -8.80 13.92 10.91
CA ALA A 41 -9.90 14.66 10.29
C ALA A 41 -10.92 13.76 9.57
N ALA A 42 -10.68 12.45 9.48
CA ALA A 42 -11.61 11.52 8.85
C ALA A 42 -12.92 11.46 9.65
N PRO A 43 -14.09 11.56 9.00
CA PRO A 43 -15.37 11.53 9.71
C PRO A 43 -15.57 10.18 10.40
N ALA A 44 -15.81 10.20 11.71
CA ALA A 44 -16.19 9.01 12.46
C ALA A 44 -17.61 8.58 12.04
N GLY A 45 -17.78 7.36 11.54
CA GLY A 45 -19.10 6.81 11.20
C GLY A 45 -19.29 6.36 9.75
N ALA A 46 -18.22 6.14 8.97
CA ALA A 46 -18.33 5.42 7.71
C ALA A 46 -18.46 3.90 7.95
N ASP A 47 -19.53 3.47 8.63
CA ASP A 47 -19.94 2.05 8.69
C ASP A 47 -20.60 1.57 7.39
N GLY A 48 -20.76 2.47 6.41
CA GLY A 48 -21.09 2.12 5.04
C GLY A 48 -19.88 1.57 4.29
N PRO A 49 -20.08 0.90 3.13
CA PRO A 49 -18.97 0.42 2.32
C PRO A 49 -18.00 1.58 2.03
N VAL A 50 -16.76 1.43 2.51
CA VAL A 50 -15.68 2.39 2.21
C VAL A 50 -15.60 2.48 0.70
N ALA A 51 -15.84 3.68 0.16
CA ALA A 51 -15.68 3.91 -1.27
C ALA A 51 -14.26 3.49 -1.64
N VAL A 52 -14.13 2.39 -2.39
CA VAL A 52 -12.82 1.90 -2.80
C VAL A 52 -12.23 3.00 -3.66
N SER A 53 -11.09 3.55 -3.23
CA SER A 53 -10.43 4.59 -3.99
C SER A 53 -10.18 4.06 -5.39
N ALA A 54 -10.29 4.95 -6.40
CA ALA A 54 -9.97 4.62 -7.79
C ALA A 54 -8.60 3.92 -7.93
N TRP A 55 -7.67 4.24 -7.03
CA TRP A 55 -6.36 3.61 -6.89
C TRP A 55 -6.41 2.15 -6.40
N GLY A 56 -7.31 1.83 -5.47
CA GLY A 56 -7.52 0.48 -4.94
C GLY A 56 -8.39 -0.41 -5.84
N ALA A 57 -9.08 0.17 -6.82
CA ALA A 57 -9.87 -0.53 -7.83
C ALA A 57 -9.47 -0.10 -9.25
N PRO A 58 -8.31 -0.56 -9.77
CA PRO A 58 -7.82 -0.15 -11.09
C PRO A 58 -8.80 -0.42 -12.23
N SER A 59 -9.65 -1.46 -12.08
CA SER A 59 -10.73 -1.78 -13.02
C SER A 59 -11.78 -0.65 -13.14
N LEU A 60 -11.88 0.24 -12.15
CA LEU A 60 -12.75 1.43 -12.22
C LEU A 60 -12.08 2.63 -12.90
N THR A 61 -10.76 2.58 -13.13
CA THR A 61 -9.97 3.73 -13.62
C THR A 61 -9.38 3.51 -15.00
N VAL A 62 -9.07 2.25 -15.35
CA VAL A 62 -8.43 1.90 -16.63
C VAL A 62 -9.48 1.32 -17.58
N PRO A 63 -9.70 1.92 -18.77
CA PRO A 63 -10.58 1.35 -19.79
C PRO A 63 -10.04 0.00 -20.29
N GLY A 64 -10.86 -1.04 -20.24
CA GLY A 64 -10.52 -2.40 -20.69
C GLY A 64 -10.18 -3.37 -19.54
N SER A 65 -9.89 -4.63 -19.89
CA SER A 65 -9.47 -5.63 -18.90
C SER A 65 -8.01 -5.39 -18.53
N THR A 66 -7.75 -5.00 -17.28
CA THR A 66 -6.39 -4.97 -16.74
C THR A 66 -5.94 -6.40 -16.46
N PRO A 67 -4.78 -6.84 -16.99
CA PRO A 67 -4.23 -8.14 -16.65
C PRO A 67 -4.02 -8.22 -15.13
N ALA A 68 -4.49 -9.30 -14.52
CA ALA A 68 -4.18 -9.55 -13.12
C ALA A 68 -2.65 -9.65 -12.99
N PRO A 69 -2.01 -8.92 -12.05
CA PRO A 69 -0.58 -9.03 -11.86
C PRO A 69 -0.25 -10.46 -11.41
N GLY A 70 0.40 -11.21 -12.30
CA GLY A 70 1.07 -12.47 -11.96
C GLY A 70 2.32 -12.24 -11.09
N PRO A 71 2.89 -13.30 -10.51
CA PRO A 71 3.94 -13.23 -9.50
C PRO A 71 5.14 -12.36 -9.87
N ASP A 72 5.55 -12.35 -11.15
CA ASP A 72 6.73 -11.63 -11.63
C ASP A 72 6.42 -10.30 -12.35
N THR A 73 5.15 -9.95 -12.53
CA THR A 73 4.71 -8.84 -13.39
C THR A 73 5.31 -7.49 -12.98
N TRP A 74 5.51 -7.29 -11.67
CA TRP A 74 6.15 -6.08 -11.16
C TRP A 74 7.67 -6.07 -11.40
N ARG A 75 8.33 -7.23 -11.33
CA ARG A 75 9.78 -7.36 -11.56
C ARG A 75 10.12 -7.17 -13.04
N THR A 76 9.24 -7.62 -13.93
CA THR A 76 9.43 -7.51 -15.38
C THR A 76 8.88 -6.21 -15.96
N SER A 77 8.24 -5.34 -15.16
CA SER A 77 7.68 -4.06 -15.63
C SER A 77 8.71 -3.09 -16.21
N HIS A 78 9.99 -3.25 -15.89
CA HIS A 78 11.07 -2.42 -16.43
C HIS A 78 11.64 -2.95 -17.76
N TRP A 79 11.22 -4.14 -18.19
CA TRP A 79 11.78 -4.79 -19.37
C TRP A 79 11.16 -4.17 -20.61
N PRO A 80 11.94 -3.97 -21.68
CA PRO A 80 11.38 -3.53 -22.96
C PRO A 80 10.43 -4.62 -23.48
N ILE A 81 9.25 -4.18 -23.92
CA ILE A 81 8.28 -5.00 -24.67
C ILE A 81 8.65 -5.07 -26.14
#